data_AF-A0A954C6G9-F1
#
_entry.id   AF-A0A954C6G9-F1
#
_cell.length_a   1.000
_cell.length_b   1.000
_cell.length_c   1.000
_cell.angle_alpha   90.00
_cell.angle_beta   90.00
_cell.angle_gamma   90.00
#
_symmetry.space_group_name_H-M   'P 1'
#
loop_
_entity.id
_entity.type
_entity.pdbx_description
1 polymer ?
#
loop_
_entity_poly.entity_id
_entity_poly.type
_entity_poly.pdbx_seq_one_letter_code
_entity_poly.pdbx_strand_id
1 'polypeptide(L)'
;AAQVLVTCLDQALRLLHPFVPFITEALWAKLREQAPTRGVDAALPDSEQLIHAAWPSARPEWSDAALERDFAAMQDVVQALRNVRTQNGVAPGKKLEGRIKAAAEDCATLAPMASLIELTANLSSLSIGPDVTPPPNSASSVVAGYEAFLGDVLDPEKERARLTKLQDDLGKRIAGAQKKLGNAGFVAKAPPEVVEAERARVADMEAQLARVAESLAALG
;
A
#
# COMPACT_ATOMS: atom_id res chain seq x y z
N ALA A 1 4.34 -27.10 1.27
CA ALA A 1 4.87 -25.71 1.27
C ALA A 1 6.40 -25.67 1.17
N ALA A 2 7.16 -26.16 2.16
CA ALA A 2 8.64 -26.10 2.16
C ALA A 2 9.28 -26.74 0.90
N GLN A 3 8.74 -27.87 0.43
CA GLN A 3 9.25 -28.55 -0.75
C GLN A 3 9.14 -27.71 -2.03
N VAL A 4 8.06 -26.93 -2.18
CA VAL A 4 7.87 -26.03 -3.32
C VAL A 4 8.93 -24.91 -3.29
N LEU A 5 9.15 -24.29 -2.12
CA LEU A 5 10.16 -23.25 -1.96
C LEU A 5 11.57 -23.74 -2.29
N VAL A 6 11.96 -24.89 -1.75
CA VAL A 6 13.26 -25.53 -2.01
C VAL A 6 13.41 -25.87 -3.48
N THR A 7 12.34 -26.37 -4.12
CA THR A 7 12.35 -26.71 -5.55
C THR A 7 12.49 -25.47 -6.41
N CYS A 8 11.73 -24.41 -6.15
CA CYS A 8 11.86 -23.14 -6.86
C CYS A 8 13.25 -22.53 -6.69
N LEU A 9 13.83 -22.59 -5.49
CA LEU A 9 15.18 -22.11 -5.23
C LEU A 9 16.23 -22.94 -6.00
N ASP A 10 16.13 -24.27 -6.00
CA ASP A 10 16.99 -25.16 -6.79
C ASP A 10 16.97 -24.78 -8.28
N GLN A 11 15.78 -24.61 -8.86
CA GLN A 11 15.63 -24.25 -10.27
C GLN A 11 16.16 -22.84 -10.55
N ALA A 12 15.89 -21.87 -9.69
CA ALA A 12 16.39 -20.50 -9.82
C ALA A 12 17.92 -20.44 -9.76
N LEU A 13 18.56 -21.19 -8.85
CA LEU A 13 20.02 -21.26 -8.76
C LEU A 13 20.64 -21.81 -10.04
N ARG A 14 20.08 -22.90 -10.60
CA ARG A 14 20.55 -23.46 -11.88
C ARG A 14 20.45 -22.46 -13.03
N LEU A 15 19.32 -21.76 -13.15
CA LEU A 15 19.11 -20.75 -14.19
C LEU A 15 20.06 -19.55 -14.04
N LEU A 16 20.36 -19.16 -12.81
CA LEU A 16 21.20 -18.00 -12.51
C LEU A 16 22.71 -18.32 -12.55
N HIS A 17 23.09 -19.60 -12.46
CA HIS A 17 24.49 -20.03 -12.36
C HIS A 17 25.40 -19.50 -13.49
N PRO A 18 24.98 -19.47 -14.77
CA PRO A 18 25.82 -18.91 -15.85
C PRO A 18 26.18 -17.44 -15.67
N PHE A 19 25.41 -16.68 -14.87
CA PHE A 19 25.60 -15.25 -14.64
C PHE A 19 26.28 -14.97 -13.31
N VAL A 20 25.99 -15.77 -12.28
CA VAL A 20 26.47 -15.53 -10.91
C VAL A 20 27.04 -16.82 -10.30
N PRO A 21 28.12 -17.40 -10.87
CA PRO A 21 28.55 -18.77 -10.56
C PRO A 21 28.99 -18.95 -9.11
N PHE A 22 29.79 -18.04 -8.56
CA PHE A 22 30.33 -18.21 -7.20
C PHE A 22 29.25 -18.13 -6.10
N ILE A 23 28.30 -17.19 -6.23
CA ILE A 23 27.23 -17.02 -5.24
C ILE A 23 26.25 -18.20 -5.33
N THR A 24 25.85 -18.56 -6.55
CA THR A 24 24.91 -19.67 -6.75
C THR A 24 25.51 -21.01 -6.31
N GLU A 25 26.81 -21.25 -6.52
CA GLU A 25 27.52 -22.45 -6.04
C GLU A 25 27.55 -22.52 -4.50
N ALA A 26 27.84 -21.40 -3.84
CA ALA A 26 27.84 -21.33 -2.37
C ALA A 26 26.44 -21.57 -1.79
N LEU A 27 25.41 -20.96 -2.38
CA LEU A 27 24.01 -21.18 -1.98
C LEU A 27 23.54 -22.60 -2.26
N TRP A 28 23.97 -23.20 -3.38
CA TRP A 28 23.68 -24.58 -3.74
C TRP A 28 24.21 -25.57 -2.71
N ALA A 29 25.47 -25.42 -2.29
CA ALA A 29 26.05 -26.27 -1.26
C ALA A 29 25.25 -26.22 0.05
N LYS A 30 24.79 -25.03 0.45
CA LYS A 30 23.92 -24.85 1.62
C LYS A 30 22.53 -25.43 1.41
N LEU A 31 21.95 -25.27 0.22
CA LEU A 31 20.66 -25.86 -0.11
C LEU A 31 20.72 -27.39 -0.05
N ARG A 32 21.80 -28.02 -0.56
CA ARG A 32 22.00 -29.47 -0.48
C ARG A 32 22.11 -29.97 0.96
N GLU A 33 22.85 -29.25 1.80
CA GLU A 33 23.01 -29.58 3.23
C GLU A 33 21.65 -29.55 3.96
N GLN A 34 20.84 -28.52 3.72
CA GLN A 34 19.57 -28.31 4.41
C GLN A 34 18.40 -29.10 3.81
N ALA A 35 18.45 -29.34 2.50
CA ALA A 35 17.40 -29.99 1.73
C ALA A 35 18.01 -30.97 0.70
N PRO A 36 18.44 -32.16 1.15
CA PRO A 36 19.08 -33.15 0.28
C PRO A 36 18.14 -33.68 -0.80
N THR A 37 16.83 -33.75 -0.51
CA THR A 37 15.80 -34.17 -1.47
C THR A 37 14.96 -32.97 -1.92
N ARG A 38 14.92 -32.72 -3.23
CA ARG A 38 14.26 -31.55 -3.84
C ARG A 38 13.34 -32.00 -4.96
N GLY A 39 12.28 -31.25 -5.26
CA GLY A 39 11.24 -31.62 -6.23
C GLY A 39 9.87 -31.83 -5.59
N VAL A 40 8.80 -31.47 -6.30
CA VAL A 40 7.42 -31.51 -5.78
C VAL A 40 6.80 -32.89 -5.96
N ASP A 41 6.65 -33.36 -7.21
CA ASP A 41 6.03 -34.66 -7.52
C ASP A 41 7.03 -35.81 -7.51
N ALA A 42 8.27 -35.51 -7.90
CA ALA A 42 9.37 -36.46 -7.97
C ALA A 42 10.68 -35.76 -7.61
N ALA A 43 11.62 -36.53 -7.06
CA ALA A 43 12.94 -36.02 -6.75
C ALA A 43 13.66 -35.53 -8.01
N LEU A 44 14.21 -34.33 -7.95
CA LEU A 44 15.07 -33.76 -8.98
C LEU A 44 16.45 -34.43 -8.95
N PRO A 45 17.13 -34.55 -10.11
CA PRO A 45 18.51 -35.01 -10.14
C PRO A 45 19.42 -34.13 -9.28
N ASP A 46 20.05 -34.73 -8.28
CA ASP A 46 21.05 -34.07 -7.44
C ASP A 46 22.42 -34.04 -8.13
N SER A 47 23.26 -33.10 -7.71
CA SER A 47 24.64 -32.98 -8.15
C SER A 47 25.49 -32.40 -7.02
N GLU A 48 26.69 -32.95 -6.83
CA GLU A 48 27.67 -32.48 -5.84
C GLU A 48 27.92 -30.97 -5.94
N GLN A 49 28.08 -30.49 -7.18
CA GLN A 49 28.33 -29.09 -7.54
C GLN A 49 27.28 -28.61 -8.54
N LEU A 50 26.90 -27.34 -8.45
CA LEU A 50 25.90 -26.72 -9.32
C LEU A 50 26.36 -26.67 -10.77
N ILE A 51 27.66 -26.43 -11.00
CA ILE A 51 28.25 -26.44 -12.35
C ILE A 51 28.06 -27.75 -13.13
N HIS A 52 27.87 -28.87 -12.42
CA HIS A 52 27.62 -30.19 -13.02
C HIS A 52 26.14 -30.58 -13.03
N ALA A 53 25.27 -29.75 -12.44
CA ALA A 53 23.87 -30.06 -12.28
C ALA A 53 23.12 -29.97 -13.62
N ALA A 54 22.16 -30.87 -13.85
CA ALA A 54 21.35 -30.88 -15.06
C ALA A 54 20.59 -29.56 -15.27
N TRP A 55 20.51 -29.09 -16.51
CA TRP A 55 19.78 -27.86 -16.83
C TRP A 55 18.27 -28.02 -16.59
N PRO A 56 17.58 -27.01 -16.02
CA PRO A 56 16.13 -27.00 -15.85
C PRO A 56 15.40 -27.23 -17.17
N SER A 57 14.40 -28.11 -17.15
CA SER A 57 13.50 -28.34 -18.27
C SER A 57 12.08 -27.91 -17.88
N ALA A 58 11.37 -27.30 -18.84
CA ALA A 58 9.99 -26.89 -18.63
C ALA A 58 9.11 -28.09 -18.29
N ARG A 59 8.19 -27.90 -17.34
CA ARG A 59 7.22 -28.89 -16.87
C ARG A 59 5.81 -28.35 -17.12
N PRO A 60 5.20 -28.66 -18.28
CA PRO A 60 3.87 -28.17 -18.62
C PRO A 60 2.80 -28.49 -17.57
N GLU A 61 2.97 -29.61 -16.86
CA GLU A 61 2.10 -30.06 -15.76
C GLU A 61 2.08 -29.11 -14.55
N TRP A 62 3.07 -28.21 -14.42
CA TRP A 62 3.10 -27.18 -13.37
C TRP A 62 2.45 -25.87 -13.80
N SER A 63 2.05 -25.73 -15.07
CA SER A 63 1.39 -24.54 -15.56
C SER A 63 -0.12 -24.64 -15.32
N ASP A 64 -0.66 -23.66 -14.60
CA ASP A 64 -2.09 -23.56 -14.31
C ASP A 64 -2.56 -22.11 -14.53
N ALA A 65 -3.09 -21.85 -15.73
CA ALA A 65 -3.55 -20.52 -16.11
C ALA A 65 -4.80 -20.06 -15.33
N ALA A 66 -5.55 -20.97 -14.70
CA ALA A 66 -6.65 -20.56 -13.83
C ALA A 66 -6.09 -20.08 -12.49
N LEU A 67 -5.21 -20.86 -11.87
CA LEU A 67 -4.56 -20.49 -10.62
C LEU A 67 -3.72 -19.22 -10.74
N GLU A 68 -3.01 -19.03 -11.85
CA GLU A 68 -2.26 -17.81 -12.14
C GLU A 68 -3.16 -16.56 -12.18
N ARG A 69 -4.35 -16.67 -12.78
CA ARG A 69 -5.34 -15.59 -12.81
C ARG A 69 -5.92 -15.30 -11.43
N ASP A 70 -6.26 -16.35 -10.68
CA ASP A 70 -6.79 -16.21 -9.32
C ASP A 70 -5.76 -15.56 -8.39
N PHE A 71 -4.49 -15.96 -8.52
CA PHE A 71 -3.39 -15.37 -7.75
C PHE A 71 -3.10 -13.93 -8.17
N ALA A 72 -3.23 -13.59 -9.46
CA ALA A 72 -3.12 -12.22 -9.94
C ALA A 72 -4.25 -11.32 -9.38
N ALA A 73 -5.49 -11.78 -9.36
CA ALA A 73 -6.61 -11.06 -8.75
C ALA A 73 -6.35 -10.79 -7.25
N MET A 74 -5.81 -11.77 -6.54
CA MET A 74 -5.40 -11.60 -5.15
C MET A 74 -4.30 -10.53 -4.98
N GLN A 75 -3.28 -10.53 -5.85
CA GLN A 75 -2.23 -9.51 -5.83
C GLN A 75 -2.79 -8.10 -6.08
N ASP A 76 -3.71 -7.96 -7.03
CA ASP A 76 -4.37 -6.70 -7.36
C ASP A 76 -5.14 -6.14 -6.15
N VAL A 77 -5.89 -7.01 -5.45
CA VAL A 77 -6.60 -6.63 -4.22
C VAL A 77 -5.63 -6.22 -3.11
N VAL A 78 -4.55 -6.98 -2.88
CA VAL A 78 -3.52 -6.63 -1.89
C VAL A 78 -2.87 -5.29 -2.22
N GLN A 79 -2.58 -5.04 -3.50
CA GLN A 79 -2.01 -3.78 -3.95
C GLN A 79 -2.99 -2.62 -3.72
N ALA A 80 -4.28 -2.81 -4.00
CA ALA A 80 -5.32 -1.81 -3.73
C ALA A 80 -5.38 -1.47 -2.22
N LEU A 81 -5.40 -2.47 -1.34
CA LEU A 81 -5.38 -2.27 0.12
C LEU A 81 -4.12 -1.50 0.56
N ARG A 82 -2.93 -1.88 0.06
CA ARG A 82 -1.67 -1.18 0.38
C ARG A 82 -1.67 0.26 -0.13
N ASN A 83 -2.22 0.52 -1.31
CA ASN A 83 -2.34 1.87 -1.87
C ASN A 83 -3.25 2.75 -1.00
N VAL A 84 -4.42 2.25 -0.60
CA VAL A 84 -5.33 2.95 0.32
C VAL A 84 -4.62 3.30 1.63
N ARG A 85 -3.86 2.36 2.19
CA ARG A 85 -3.05 2.59 3.40
C ARG A 85 -2.05 3.75 3.21
N THR A 86 -1.29 3.73 2.13
CA THR A 86 -0.27 4.76 1.84
C THR A 86 -0.88 6.12 1.56
N GLN A 87 -1.97 6.18 0.77
CA GLN A 87 -2.66 7.43 0.43
C GLN A 87 -3.20 8.15 1.66
N ASN A 88 -3.65 7.39 2.66
CA ASN A 88 -4.15 7.95 3.91
C ASN A 88 -3.08 8.04 5.02
N GLY A 89 -1.81 7.83 4.70
CA GLY A 89 -0.70 8.02 5.63
C GLY A 89 -0.72 7.09 6.85
N VAL A 90 -1.29 5.89 6.72
CA VAL A 90 -1.27 4.89 7.78
C VAL A 90 0.08 4.15 7.81
N ALA A 91 0.64 4.00 9.02
CA ALA A 91 1.93 3.36 9.21
C ALA A 91 1.92 1.89 8.73
N PRO A 92 2.97 1.40 8.05
CA PRO A 92 3.03 0.02 7.55
C PRO A 92 2.83 -1.05 8.63
N GLY A 93 3.28 -0.80 9.86
CA GLY A 93 3.14 -1.74 10.98
C GLY A 93 1.76 -1.78 11.64
N LYS A 94 0.88 -0.80 11.41
CA LYS A 94 -0.47 -0.79 12.00
C LYS A 94 -1.31 -1.89 11.35
N LYS A 95 -1.85 -2.79 12.16
CA LYS A 95 -2.86 -3.76 11.69
C LYS A 95 -4.21 -3.08 11.60
N LEU A 96 -4.95 -3.36 10.53
CA LEU A 96 -6.24 -2.75 10.22
C LEU A 96 -7.27 -3.82 9.89
N GLU A 97 -8.54 -3.52 10.12
CA GLU A 97 -9.64 -4.33 9.60
C GLU A 97 -9.76 -4.14 8.08
N GLY A 98 -9.74 -5.24 7.33
CA GLY A 98 -9.98 -5.25 5.88
C GLY A 98 -11.33 -5.89 5.56
N ARG A 99 -11.99 -5.37 4.52
CA ARG A 99 -13.22 -5.93 3.99
C ARG A 99 -13.18 -5.93 2.47
N ILE A 100 -13.59 -7.00 1.84
CA ILE A 100 -13.65 -7.11 0.37
C ILE A 100 -15.08 -7.46 -0.01
N LYS A 101 -15.68 -6.62 -0.84
CA LYS A 101 -16.97 -6.88 -1.46
C LYS A 101 -16.77 -7.24 -2.93
N ALA A 102 -17.36 -8.35 -3.34
CA ALA A 102 -17.25 -8.88 -4.70
C ALA A 102 -18.45 -9.79 -5.00
N ALA A 103 -18.60 -10.22 -6.25
CA ALA A 103 -19.62 -11.22 -6.59
C ALA A 103 -19.32 -12.56 -5.89
N ALA A 104 -20.33 -13.43 -5.76
CA ALA A 104 -20.21 -14.70 -5.05
C ALA A 104 -19.11 -15.62 -5.64
N GLU A 105 -18.99 -15.65 -6.97
CA GLU A 105 -17.96 -16.43 -7.68
C GLU A 105 -16.56 -15.91 -7.33
N ASP A 106 -16.36 -14.59 -7.38
CA ASP A 106 -15.10 -13.93 -7.05
C ASP A 106 -14.71 -14.07 -5.57
N CYS A 107 -15.71 -14.13 -4.67
CA CYS A 107 -15.49 -14.41 -3.27
C CYS A 107 -14.95 -15.83 -3.06
N ALA A 108 -15.46 -16.81 -3.80
CA ALA A 108 -14.98 -18.18 -3.77
C ALA A 108 -13.53 -18.30 -4.28
N THR A 109 -13.13 -17.44 -5.22
CA THR A 109 -11.74 -17.33 -5.69
C THR A 109 -10.78 -16.83 -4.60
N LEU A 110 -11.16 -15.77 -3.87
CA LEU A 110 -10.26 -15.17 -2.87
C LEU A 110 -10.29 -15.86 -1.50
N ALA A 111 -11.39 -16.53 -1.15
CA ALA A 111 -11.56 -17.16 0.17
C ALA A 111 -10.43 -18.15 0.54
N PRO A 112 -9.93 -19.02 -0.35
CA PRO A 112 -8.80 -19.89 -0.07
C PRO A 112 -7.50 -19.14 0.24
N MET A 113 -7.36 -17.90 -0.23
CA MET A 113 -6.16 -17.06 -0.08
C MET A 113 -6.31 -15.99 1.00
N ALA A 114 -7.43 -15.97 1.73
CA ALA A 114 -7.75 -14.93 2.70
C ALA A 114 -6.65 -14.72 3.75
N SER A 115 -6.06 -15.80 4.28
CA SER A 115 -4.97 -15.72 5.25
C SER A 115 -3.69 -15.10 4.67
N LEU A 116 -3.42 -15.33 3.38
CA LEU A 116 -2.29 -14.73 2.67
C LEU A 116 -2.55 -13.24 2.40
N ILE A 117 -3.79 -12.86 2.08
CA ILE A 117 -4.20 -11.46 1.94
C ILE A 117 -4.05 -10.74 3.29
N GLU A 118 -4.55 -11.30 4.38
CA GLU A 118 -4.40 -10.76 5.73
C GLU A 118 -2.94 -10.51 6.09
N LEU A 119 -2.07 -11.50 5.84
CA LEU A 119 -0.65 -11.41 6.13
C LEU A 119 0.04 -10.33 5.28
N THR A 120 -0.18 -10.36 3.96
CA THR A 120 0.54 -9.49 3.02
C THR A 120 0.04 -8.05 3.05
N ALA A 121 -1.26 -7.83 3.32
CA ALA A 121 -1.81 -6.49 3.52
C ALA A 121 -1.69 -6.00 4.98
N ASN A 122 -1.11 -6.79 5.88
CA ASN A 122 -0.94 -6.52 7.31
C ASN A 122 -2.28 -6.12 7.99
N LEU A 123 -3.25 -7.03 7.93
CA LEU A 123 -4.59 -6.86 8.49
C LEU A 123 -4.70 -7.51 9.87
N SER A 124 -5.62 -7.01 10.70
CA SER A 124 -6.05 -7.69 11.94
C SER A 124 -7.12 -8.75 11.68
N SER A 125 -7.93 -8.54 10.63
CA SER A 125 -9.02 -9.40 10.20
C SER A 125 -9.40 -9.06 8.76
N LEU A 126 -9.90 -10.05 8.04
CA LEU A 126 -10.47 -9.91 6.70
C LEU A 126 -11.85 -10.55 6.62
N SER A 127 -12.81 -9.82 6.05
CA SER A 127 -14.10 -10.37 5.62
C SER A 127 -14.24 -10.24 4.11
N ILE A 128 -14.74 -11.29 3.47
CA ILE A 128 -14.96 -11.33 2.01
C ILE A 128 -16.41 -11.78 1.80
N GLY A 129 -17.18 -11.03 1.01
CA GLY A 129 -18.55 -11.42 0.69
C GLY A 129 -19.33 -10.37 -0.12
N PRO A 130 -20.44 -10.78 -0.74
CA PRO A 130 -21.25 -9.89 -1.60
C PRO A 130 -21.98 -8.80 -0.82
N ASP A 131 -22.35 -9.08 0.42
CA ASP A 131 -23.14 -8.18 1.28
C ASP A 131 -22.29 -7.44 2.31
N VAL A 132 -20.96 -7.48 2.15
CA VAL A 132 -20.04 -6.82 3.07
C VAL A 132 -20.15 -5.31 2.94
N THR A 133 -20.33 -4.64 4.08
CA THR A 133 -20.43 -3.17 4.14
C THR A 133 -19.11 -2.54 4.58
N PRO A 134 -18.83 -1.29 4.18
CA PRO A 134 -17.63 -0.58 4.62
C PRO A 134 -17.58 -0.49 6.16
N PRO A 135 -16.41 -0.71 6.79
CA PRO A 135 -16.26 -0.44 8.21
C PRO A 135 -16.35 1.07 8.50
N PRO A 136 -16.61 1.48 9.76
CA PRO A 136 -16.53 2.89 10.14
C PRO A 136 -15.16 3.50 9.81
N ASN A 137 -15.13 4.80 9.49
CA ASN A 137 -13.90 5.53 9.19
C ASN A 137 -13.00 4.86 8.14
N SER A 138 -13.63 4.20 7.16
CA SER A 138 -12.92 3.45 6.15
C SER A 138 -12.61 4.24 4.90
N ALA A 139 -11.56 3.82 4.21
CA ALA A 139 -11.29 4.23 2.84
C ALA A 139 -11.42 3.01 1.93
N SER A 140 -11.85 3.25 0.69
CA SER A 140 -12.11 2.21 -0.29
C SER A 140 -11.24 2.36 -1.54
N SER A 141 -11.07 1.25 -2.26
CA SER A 141 -10.52 1.21 -3.61
C SER A 141 -11.23 0.13 -4.41
N VAL A 142 -11.47 0.40 -5.69
CA VAL A 142 -12.07 -0.57 -6.61
C VAL A 142 -10.99 -1.08 -7.56
N VAL A 143 -10.83 -2.40 -7.64
CA VAL A 143 -9.86 -3.05 -8.53
C VAL A 143 -10.47 -4.31 -9.11
N ALA A 144 -10.41 -4.49 -10.43
CA ALA A 144 -10.84 -5.72 -11.12
C ALA A 144 -12.23 -6.27 -10.70
N GLY A 145 -13.19 -5.42 -10.34
CA GLY A 145 -14.53 -5.85 -9.88
C GLY A 145 -14.66 -6.09 -8.37
N TYR A 146 -13.56 -5.97 -7.63
CA TYR A 146 -13.52 -6.03 -6.17
C TYR A 146 -13.58 -4.62 -5.57
N GLU A 147 -14.44 -4.41 -4.58
CA GLU A 147 -14.41 -3.23 -3.71
C GLU A 147 -13.67 -3.59 -2.42
N ALA A 148 -12.46 -3.04 -2.24
CA ALA A 148 -11.62 -3.28 -1.08
C ALA A 148 -11.71 -2.10 -0.10
N PHE A 149 -11.99 -2.38 1.17
CA PHE A 149 -12.12 -1.40 2.24
C PHE A 149 -11.08 -1.66 3.32
N LEU A 150 -10.49 -0.59 3.84
CA LEU A 150 -9.70 -0.61 5.07
C LEU A 150 -10.38 0.28 6.12
N GLY A 151 -10.62 -0.26 7.31
CA GLY A 151 -11.16 0.47 8.46
C GLY A 151 -10.11 1.26 9.22
N ASP A 152 -10.56 2.22 10.02
CA ASP A 152 -9.72 3.06 10.90
C ASP A 152 -8.53 3.73 10.17
N VAL A 153 -8.78 4.11 8.91
CA VAL A 153 -7.81 4.78 8.04
C VAL A 153 -8.07 6.28 8.02
N LEU A 154 -9.35 6.66 7.99
CA LEU A 154 -9.75 8.02 8.26
C LEU A 154 -9.63 8.22 9.78
N ASP A 155 -8.88 9.23 10.19
CA ASP A 155 -8.78 9.62 11.59
C ASP A 155 -9.41 11.01 11.71
N PRO A 156 -10.74 11.10 11.94
CA PRO A 156 -11.45 12.37 11.99
C PRO A 156 -10.89 13.28 13.09
N GLU A 157 -10.40 12.71 14.18
CA GLU A 157 -9.80 13.46 15.29
C GLU A 157 -8.44 14.04 14.90
N LYS A 158 -7.59 13.26 14.23
CA LYS A 158 -6.31 13.76 13.69
C LYS A 158 -6.52 14.77 12.58
N GLU A 159 -7.50 14.56 11.70
CA GLU A 159 -7.81 15.51 10.64
C GLU A 159 -8.41 16.79 11.20
N ARG A 160 -9.31 16.69 12.18
CA ARG A 160 -9.81 17.83 12.97
C ARG A 160 -8.65 18.56 13.63
N ALA A 161 -7.74 17.87 14.33
CA ALA A 161 -6.58 18.49 14.96
C ALA A 161 -5.65 19.18 13.95
N ARG A 162 -5.42 18.57 12.78
CA ARG A 162 -4.63 19.14 11.69
C ARG A 162 -5.27 20.41 11.13
N LEU A 163 -6.57 20.36 10.85
CA LEU A 163 -7.33 21.50 10.31
C LEU A 163 -7.48 22.62 11.34
N THR A 164 -7.72 22.31 12.61
CA THR A 164 -7.74 23.31 13.70
C THR A 164 -6.39 24.01 13.82
N LYS A 165 -5.27 23.26 13.77
CA LYS A 165 -3.93 23.87 13.79
C LYS A 165 -3.70 24.77 12.57
N LEU A 166 -4.13 24.34 11.38
CA LEU A 166 -4.04 25.14 10.17
C LEU A 166 -4.91 26.41 10.27
N GLN A 167 -6.10 26.31 10.84
CA GLN A 167 -7.00 27.43 11.10
C GLN A 167 -6.35 28.46 12.03
N ASP A 168 -5.74 28.00 13.13
CA ASP A 168 -5.02 28.86 14.09
C ASP A 168 -3.82 29.57 13.43
N ASP A 169 -3.03 28.85 12.63
CA ASP A 169 -1.85 29.40 11.97
C ASP A 169 -2.23 30.42 10.89
N LEU A 170 -3.27 30.14 10.09
CA LEU A 170 -3.83 31.09 9.12
C LEU A 170 -4.40 32.33 9.84
N GLY A 171 -5.14 32.15 10.92
CA GLY A 171 -5.68 33.25 11.74
C GLY A 171 -4.60 34.18 12.28
N LYS A 172 -3.50 33.62 12.82
CA LYS A 172 -2.35 34.41 13.29
C LYS A 172 -1.67 35.19 12.16
N ARG A 173 -1.52 34.59 10.98
CA ARG A 173 -0.92 35.25 9.80
C ARG A 173 -1.78 36.39 9.27
N ILE A 174 -3.10 36.16 9.18
CA ILE A 174 -4.08 37.18 8.78
C ILE A 174 -4.04 38.34 9.78
N ALA A 175 -4.12 38.07 11.08
CA ALA A 175 -4.06 39.12 12.10
C ALA A 175 -2.77 39.96 12.03
N GLY A 176 -1.63 39.30 11.78
CA GLY A 176 -0.34 39.98 11.58
C GLY A 176 -0.32 40.89 10.34
N ALA A 177 -0.83 40.40 9.21
CA ALA A 177 -0.90 41.15 7.95
C ALA A 177 -1.90 42.32 8.03
N GLN A 178 -3.09 42.08 8.61
CA GLN A 178 -4.08 43.12 8.89
C GLN A 178 -3.52 44.19 9.83
N LYS A 179 -2.73 43.83 10.85
CA LYS A 179 -2.08 44.81 11.73
C LYS A 179 -1.06 45.68 10.99
N LYS A 180 -0.32 45.13 10.01
CA LYS A 180 0.57 45.91 9.14
C LYS A 180 -0.23 46.87 8.25
N LEU A 181 -1.30 46.38 7.63
CA LEU A 181 -2.20 47.19 6.79
C LEU A 181 -2.96 48.25 7.59
N GLY A 182 -3.24 48.02 8.87
CA GLY A 182 -3.85 49.00 9.78
C GLY A 182 -2.89 50.06 10.28
N ASN A 183 -1.57 49.91 10.07
CA ASN A 183 -0.59 50.93 10.44
C ASN A 183 -0.54 52.02 9.38
N ALA A 184 -1.11 53.19 9.69
CA ALA A 184 -1.13 54.35 8.80
C ALA A 184 0.27 54.76 8.30
N GLY A 185 1.32 54.55 9.10
CA GLY A 185 2.70 54.82 8.70
C GLY A 185 3.25 53.82 7.67
N PHE A 186 2.77 52.58 7.65
CA PHE A 186 3.11 51.58 6.65
C PHE A 186 2.38 51.86 5.34
N VAL A 187 1.07 52.10 5.39
CA VAL A 187 0.26 52.42 4.21
C VAL A 187 0.71 53.72 3.53
N ALA A 188 1.14 54.72 4.30
CA ALA A 188 1.59 56.00 3.75
C ALA A 188 3.03 56.00 3.21
N LYS A 189 3.90 55.06 3.65
CA LYS A 189 5.33 55.02 3.27
C LYS A 189 5.70 53.87 2.35
N ALA A 190 4.94 52.78 2.33
CA ALA A 190 5.21 51.64 1.48
C ALA A 190 4.77 51.92 0.03
N PRO A 191 5.47 51.37 -0.98
CA PRO A 191 5.03 51.47 -2.36
C PRO A 191 3.60 50.91 -2.54
N PRO A 192 2.76 51.50 -3.40
CA PRO A 192 1.38 51.04 -3.63
C PRO A 192 1.29 49.56 -3.99
N GLU A 193 2.22 49.06 -4.81
CA GLU A 193 2.30 47.65 -5.20
C GLU A 193 2.51 46.71 -3.99
N VAL A 194 3.25 47.15 -2.97
CA VAL A 194 3.50 46.35 -1.75
C VAL A 194 2.25 46.32 -0.87
N VAL A 195 1.51 47.41 -0.80
CA VAL A 195 0.25 47.49 -0.03
C VAL A 195 -0.83 46.62 -0.69
N GLU A 196 -0.97 46.70 -2.01
CA GLU A 196 -1.93 45.89 -2.76
C GLU A 196 -1.56 44.40 -2.74
N ALA A 197 -0.27 44.05 -2.84
CA ALA A 197 0.18 42.67 -2.69
C ALA A 197 -0.13 42.11 -1.29
N GLU A 198 0.05 42.88 -0.22
CA GLU A 198 -0.28 42.44 1.13
C GLU A 198 -1.80 42.33 1.35
N ARG A 199 -2.61 43.19 0.72
CA ARG A 199 -4.09 43.08 0.69
C ARG A 199 -4.54 41.82 -0.03
N ALA A 200 -4.00 41.55 -1.22
CA ALA A 200 -4.29 40.33 -1.98
C ALA A 200 -3.91 39.08 -1.18
N ARG A 201 -2.76 39.11 -0.49
CA ARG A 201 -2.31 38.02 0.38
C ARG A 201 -3.27 37.76 1.54
N VAL A 202 -3.83 38.81 2.15
CA VAL A 202 -4.86 38.66 3.20
C VAL A 202 -6.11 38.00 2.63
N ALA A 203 -6.61 38.47 1.48
CA ALA A 203 -7.78 37.89 0.82
C ALA A 203 -7.60 36.39 0.49
N ASP A 204 -6.43 36.01 -0.03
CA ASP A 204 -6.11 34.60 -0.32
C ASP A 204 -6.11 33.74 0.95
N MET A 205 -5.50 34.24 2.04
CA MET A 205 -5.48 33.52 3.32
C MET A 205 -6.88 33.41 3.94
N GLU A 206 -7.74 34.43 3.80
CA GLU A 206 -9.13 34.39 4.24
C GLU A 206 -9.96 33.37 3.45
N ALA A 207 -9.76 33.30 2.13
CA ALA A 207 -10.39 32.29 1.29
C ALA A 207 -9.95 30.87 1.66
N GLN A 208 -8.67 30.67 1.97
CA GLN A 208 -8.17 29.39 2.49
C GLN A 208 -8.77 29.04 3.86
N LEU A 209 -8.87 30.02 4.77
CA LEU A 209 -9.47 29.83 6.09
C LEU A 209 -10.95 29.41 5.99
N ALA A 210 -11.70 30.01 5.06
CA ALA A 210 -13.10 29.65 4.82
C ALA A 210 -13.24 28.18 4.38
N ARG A 211 -12.40 27.71 3.45
CA ARG A 211 -12.39 26.30 3.02
C ARG A 211 -12.03 25.35 4.17
N VAL A 212 -11.07 25.72 5.01
CA VAL A 212 -10.70 24.93 6.21
C VAL A 212 -11.85 24.85 7.20
N ALA A 213 -12.59 25.93 7.42
CA ALA A 213 -13.77 25.95 8.29
C ALA A 213 -14.91 25.07 7.76
N GLU A 214 -15.14 25.08 6.44
CA GLU A 214 -16.12 24.21 5.79
C GLU A 214 -15.74 22.73 5.93
N SER A 215 -14.47 22.38 5.71
CA SER A 215 -13.96 21.02 5.94
C SER A 215 -14.06 20.58 7.40
N LEU A 216 -13.82 21.47 8.36
CA LEU A 216 -14.01 21.17 9.79
C LEU A 216 -15.49 20.94 10.15
N ALA A 217 -16.41 21.68 9.54
CA ALA A 217 -17.84 21.50 9.72
C ALA A 217 -18.33 20.16 9.13
N ALA A 218 -17.77 19.73 8.00
CA ALA A 218 -18.11 18.44 7.38
C ALA A 218 -17.60 17.21 8.16
N LEU A 219 -16.65 17.39 9.07
CA LEU A 219 -16.12 16.34 9.96
C LEU A 219 -16.87 16.22 11.30
N GLY A 220 -17.86 17.09 11.57
CA GLY A 220 -18.70 17.08 12.76
C GLY A 220 -20.14 16.68 12.46
#